data_AF-A0A5C1E8H5-F1
#
_entry.id   AF-A0A5C1E8H5-F1
#
_cell.length_a   1.000
_cell.length_b   1.000
_cell.length_c   1.000
_cell.angle_alpha   90.00
_cell.angle_beta   90.00
_cell.angle_gamma   90.00
#
_symmetry.space_group_name_H-M   'P 1'
#
loop_
_entity.id
_entity.type
_entity.pdbx_description
1 polymer ?
#
loop_
_entity_poly.entity_id
_entity_poly.type
_entity_poly.pdbx_seq_one_letter_code
_entity_poly.pdbx_strand_id
1 'polypeptide(L)' 'MAETIFCYCCRLKHPKDQMRLYPTKRGPRWRCLRSIEGASRSIAERDAFGQQQTVINSEQARLHAQYSLRLRHSDVAR' A
#
# COMPACT_ATOMS: atom_id res chain seq x y z
N MET A 1 -11.04 1.89 19.16
CA MET A 1 -10.63 1.93 17.73
C MET A 1 -9.26 1.28 17.62
N ALA A 2 -9.06 0.35 16.69
CA ALA A 2 -7.74 -0.27 16.50
C ALA A 2 -6.77 0.76 15.90
N GLU A 3 -5.57 0.88 16.47
CA GLU A 3 -4.52 1.73 15.91
C GLU A 3 -4.08 1.16 14.56
N THR A 4 -4.21 1.95 13.49
CA THR A 4 -3.81 1.53 12.14
C THR A 4 -2.57 2.29 11.68
N ILE A 5 -1.63 1.57 11.06
CA ILE A 5 -0.40 2.13 10.51
C ILE A 5 -0.40 1.99 8.99
N PHE A 6 0.17 2.97 8.30
CA PHE A 6 0.31 2.96 6.85
C PHE A 6 1.44 2.03 6.39
N CYS A 7 1.13 1.11 5.47
CA CYS A 7 2.10 0.24 4.83
C CYS A 7 2.67 0.87 3.56
N TYR A 8 4.00 1.01 3.51
CA TYR A 8 4.68 1.58 2.35
C TYR A 8 4.64 0.69 1.10
N CYS A 9 4.45 -0.62 1.25
CA CYS A 9 4.37 -1.56 0.12
C CYS A 9 2.97 -1.62 -0.48
N CYS A 10 1.95 -1.84 0.36
CA CYS A 10 0.57 -2.01 -0.08
C CYS A 10 -0.19 -0.69 -0.25
N ARG A 11 0.37 0.44 0.20
CA ARG A 11 -0.24 1.77 0.14
C ARG A 11 -1.60 1.85 0.88
N LEU A 12 -1.83 0.94 1.82
CA LEU A 12 -3.03 0.85 2.65
C LEU A 12 -2.68 0.94 4.14
N LYS A 13 -3.68 1.23 4.98
CA LYS A 13 -3.55 1.17 6.45
C LYS A 13 -3.91 -0.23 6.93
N HIS A 14 -3.12 -0.76 7.86
CA HIS A 14 -3.38 -2.04 8.52
C HIS A 14 -3.36 -1.87 10.04
N PRO A 15 -4.02 -2.77 10.78
CA PRO A 15 -3.85 -2.87 12.23
C PRO A 15 -2.38 -2.97 12.64
N LYS A 16 -1.99 -2.27 13.71
CA LYS A 16 -0.59 -2.17 14.20
C LYS A 16 0.05 -3.53 14.53
N ASP A 17 -0.73 -4.48 15.02
CA ASP A 17 -0.31 -5.86 15.30
C ASP A 17 0.18 -6.59 14.02
N GLN A 18 -0.37 -6.23 12.86
CA GLN A 18 0.01 -6.76 11.54
C GLN A 18 1.14 -5.96 10.85
N MET A 19 1.80 -5.06 11.57
CA MET A 19 2.77 -4.12 11.02
C MET A 19 4.13 -4.25 11.70
N ARG A 20 5.21 -4.11 10.94
CA ARG A 20 6.59 -4.09 11.45
C ARG A 20 7.42 -3.02 10.73
N LEU A 21 8.40 -2.46 11.44
CA LEU A 21 9.45 -1.63 10.82
C LEU A 21 10.38 -2.55 10.04
N TYR A 22 10.41 -2.37 8.72
CA TYR A 22 11.26 -3.12 7.81
C TYR A 22 12.46 -2.26 7.41
N PRO A 23 13.71 -2.75 7.55
CA PRO A 23 14.89 -1.99 7.18
C PRO A 23 14.95 -1.79 5.65
N THR A 24 15.21 -0.57 5.20
CA THR A 24 15.46 -0.28 3.79
C THR A 24 16.73 0.56 3.62
N LYS A 25 17.27 0.64 2.41
CA LYS A 25 18.48 1.45 2.10
C LYS A 25 18.36 2.92 2.53
N ARG A 26 17.15 3.48 2.54
CA ARG A 26 16.88 4.89 2.91
C ARG A 26 16.33 5.05 4.34
N GLY A 27 16.52 4.02 5.18
CA GLY A 27 16.01 3.98 6.55
C GLY A 27 14.81 3.04 6.73
N PRO A 28 14.42 2.77 7.98
CA PRO A 28 13.30 1.89 8.30
C PRO A 28 11.97 2.41 7.73
N ARG A 29 11.11 1.51 7.26
CA ARG A 29 9.75 1.83 6.80
C ARG A 29 8.74 0.84 7.35
N TRP A 30 7.56 1.33 7.68
CA TRP A 30 6.44 0.46 8.08
C TRP A 30 5.94 -0.37 6.90
N ARG A 31 5.87 -1.70 7.11
CA ARG A 31 5.33 -2.66 6.16
C ARG A 31 4.44 -3.66 6.89
N CYS A 32 3.42 -4.18 6.20
CA CYS A 32 2.58 -5.24 6.75
C CYS A 32 3.29 -6.58 6.66
N LEU A 33 2.96 -7.49 7.59
CA LEU A 33 3.54 -8.84 7.66
C LEU A 33 3.46 -9.56 6.31
N ARG A 34 2.32 -9.47 5.60
CA ARG A 34 2.14 -10.05 4.26
C ARG A 34 3.21 -9.59 3.25
N SER A 35 3.51 -8.29 3.22
CA SER A 35 4.51 -7.75 2.29
C SER A 35 5.95 -8.06 2.69
N ILE A 36 6.18 -8.32 3.99
CA ILE A 36 7.49 -8.74 4.50
C ILE A 36 7.72 -10.21 4.12
N GLU A 37 6.73 -11.07 4.36
CA GLU A 37 6.76 -12.48 3.97
C GLU A 37 6.92 -12.64 2.46
N GLY A 38 6.15 -11.89 1.66
CA GLY A 38 6.30 -11.90 0.20
C GLY A 38 7.70 -11.49 -0.27
N ALA A 39 8.42 -10.68 0.51
CA ALA A 39 9.79 -10.29 0.21
C ALA A 39 10.85 -11.33 0.62
N SER A 40 10.52 -12.24 1.55
CA SER A 40 11.42 -13.29 2.03
C SER A 40 11.29 -14.63 1.30
N ARG A 41 10.31 -14.76 0.39
CA ARG A 41 10.12 -15.93 -0.47
C ARG A 41 11.20 -16.04 -1.56
N SER A 42 11.13 -17.10 -2.36
CA SER A 42 12.02 -17.28 -3.51
C SER A 42 11.92 -16.07 -4.47
N ILE A 43 12.97 -15.86 -5.27
CA ILE A 43 13.04 -14.73 -6.21
C ILE A 43 11.81 -14.70 -7.14
N ALA A 44 11.43 -15.84 -7.70
CA ALA A 44 10.29 -15.95 -8.59
C ALA A 44 8.96 -15.56 -7.90
N GLU A 45 8.73 -16.05 -6.67
CA GLU A 45 7.53 -15.73 -5.91
C GLU A 45 7.49 -14.26 -5.48
N ARG A 46 8.63 -13.70 -5.06
CA ARG A 46 8.77 -12.29 -4.70
C ARG A 46 8.44 -11.39 -5.89
N ASP A 47 8.96 -11.73 -7.07
CA ASP A 47 8.78 -10.92 -8.26
C ASP A 47 7.32 -11.00 -8.74
N ALA A 48 6.71 -12.19 -8.72
CA ALA A 48 5.28 -12.37 -8.98
C ALA A 48 4.40 -11.57 -7.99
N PHE A 49 4.72 -11.61 -6.69
CA PHE A 49 4.06 -10.80 -5.67
C PHE A 49 4.21 -9.30 -5.96
N GLY A 50 5.41 -8.85 -6.35
CA GLY A 50 5.69 -7.46 -6.69
C GLY A 50 4.88 -6.97 -7.91
N GLN A 51 4.74 -7.81 -8.93
CA GLN A 51 3.89 -7.52 -10.09
C GLN A 51 2.42 -7.40 -9.69
N GLN A 52 1.90 -8.37 -8.93
CA GLN A 52 0.53 -8.33 -8.42
C GLN A 52 0.27 -7.07 -7.58
N GLN A 53 1.19 -6.74 -6.66
CA GLN A 53 1.06 -5.54 -5.82
C GLN A 53 1.10 -4.24 -6.64
N THR A 54 1.89 -4.21 -7.71
CA THR A 54 1.96 -3.06 -8.61
C THR A 54 0.64 -2.84 -9.33
N VAL A 55 0.03 -3.91 -9.86
CA VAL A 55 -1.29 -3.85 -10.51
C VAL A 55 -2.35 -3.30 -9.55
N ILE A 56 -2.41 -3.85 -8.33
CA ILE A 56 -3.35 -3.41 -7.29
C ILE A 56 -3.14 -1.93 -6.95
N ASN A 57 -1.90 -1.50 -6.69
CA ASN A 57 -1.60 -0.13 -6.31
C ASN A 57 -1.95 0.88 -7.42
N SER A 58 -1.67 0.52 -8.67
CA SER A 58 -1.99 1.36 -9.83
C SER A 58 -3.50 1.55 -9.99
N GLU A 59 -4.28 0.47 -9.83
CA GLU A 59 -5.73 0.55 -9.93
C GLU A 59 -6.33 1.38 -8.79
N GLN A 60 -5.86 1.19 -7.55
CA GLN A 60 -6.30 2.01 -6.43
C GLN A 60 -5.96 3.49 -6.65
N ALA A 61 -4.75 3.80 -7.12
CA ALA A 61 -4.36 5.18 -7.43
C ALA A 61 -5.27 5.80 -8.50
N ARG A 62 -5.63 5.04 -9.55
CA ARG A 62 -6.56 5.46 -10.60
C ARG A 62 -7.93 5.80 -10.02
N LEU A 63 -8.50 4.91 -9.20
CA LEU A 63 -9.80 5.12 -8.56
C LEU A 63 -9.79 6.34 -7.62
N HIS A 64 -8.74 6.51 -6.83
CA HIS A 64 -8.58 7.68 -5.96
C HIS A 64 -8.50 8.99 -6.76
N ALA A 65 -7.78 9.00 -7.89
CA ALA A 65 -7.71 10.16 -8.77
C ALA A 65 -9.08 10.49 -9.37
N GLN A 66 -9.81 9.49 -9.87
CA GLN A 66 -11.16 9.68 -10.41
C GLN A 66 -12.14 10.23 -9.36
N TYR A 67 -12.10 9.66 -8.15
CA TYR A 67 -12.94 10.13 -7.05
C TYR A 67 -12.60 11.57 -6.63
N SER A 68 -11.31 11.90 -6.52
CA SER A 68 -10.86 13.26 -6.23
C SER A 68 -11.33 14.27 -7.27
N LEU A 69 -11.29 13.92 -8.57
CA LEU A 69 -11.78 14.80 -9.62
C LEU A 69 -13.29 15.01 -9.49
N ARG A 70 -14.06 13.95 -9.25
CA ARG A 70 -15.52 14.04 -9.06
C ARG A 70 -15.89 14.96 -7.90
N LEU A 71 -15.23 14.82 -6.75
CA LEU A 71 -15.49 15.68 -5.59
C LEU A 71 -15.23 17.16 -5.89
N ARG A 72 -14.13 17.47 -6.57
CA ARG A 72 -13.83 18.86 -6.98
C ARG A 72 -14.90 19.43 -7.91
N HIS A 73 -15.40 18.62 -8.85
CA HIS A 73 -16.47 19.06 -9.74
C HIS A 73 -17.79 19.28 -9.01
N SER A 74 -18.13 18.47 -7.99
CA SER A 74 -19.34 18.70 -7.18
C SER A 74 -19.24 19.94 -6.29
N ASP A 75 -18.05 20.28 -5.81
CA ASP A 75 -17.82 21.47 -4.98
C ASP A 75 -17.89 22.77 -5.80
N VAL A 76 -17.57 22.73 -7.10
CA VAL A 76 -17.68 23.88 -8.02
C VAL A 76 -19.12 24.12 -8.50
N ALA A 77 -19.99 23.11 -8.41
CA ALA A 77 -21.39 23.20 -8.85
C ALA A 77 -22.36 23.70 -7.76
N ARG A 78 -21.85 24.16 -6.62
CA ARG A 78 -22.61 24.60 -5.44
C ARG A 78 -22.37 26.07 -5.15
#